data_AF-A0A957FF85-F1
#
_entry.id   AF-A0A957FF85-F1
#
_cell.length_a   1.000
_cell.length_b   1.000
_cell.length_c   1.000
_cell.angle_alpha   90.00
_cell.angle_beta   90.00
_cell.angle_gamma   90.00
#
_symmetry.space_group_name_H-M   'P 1'
#
loop_
_entity.id
_entity.type
_entity.pdbx_description
1 polymer ?
#
loop_
_entity_poly.entity_id
_entity_poly.type
_entity_poly.pdbx_seq_one_letter_code
_entity_poly.pdbx_strand_id
1 'polypeptide(L)'
;GAVYGVALLSKFNLAAIALTMETAVTYTAWRHKQWKQWWQVNILIGVVTLALTGWWFARNQLLYGEPTGVERLTELWGVRDPSENWTTAVYELPYVWTSLWGRFGYGQVPLPQAIYSSLWWFALFALSGLILPDWLSRKGAKPVTAAKSWQDKLHALFPFLLLALNIALFFVVIFNYLLISPAGPMGRFFFPALPSLAVLLFYGLSRWADFIGRISYSVFRKTAHRLPLTAYRLPFTAILINVALLALTLVALFGYLRPAYARPAGFTAETAVPNPINAQFDTLVNLRGYEISTDAVEPGGFIDIKLYWEVTGKPPGNYLLFVHLSDEVGMVAQRDTHPGLGNFPSSLWEVGDRFVESVRLYVPETAYTPDTATLRVGFYAPDAGYRLGISGPDGTGWGDALALGTVQIEPLPGSTYPNAQNQNFNDEVRLLGYAYSQRDVTRGEPLTVTLYWEALQDVTTNYQVEVHLREEPGESWNTFARAKVQPTTPWRKGQLFTTEHVLETAVPPNTYLIHVALIDSSTNVPQNIVAEDGHWLDNHLLLARVRIQDP
;
A
#
# COMPACT_ATOMS: atom_id res chain seq x y z
N GLY A 1 31.84 14.35 -12.56
CA GLY A 1 32.07 15.54 -11.72
C GLY A 1 30.75 16.20 -11.38
N ALA A 2 30.41 17.31 -12.04
CA ALA A 2 29.29 18.15 -11.64
C ALA A 2 27.93 17.42 -11.51
N VAL A 3 27.49 16.73 -12.58
CA VAL A 3 26.22 15.98 -12.57
C VAL A 3 26.20 14.88 -11.50
N TYR A 4 27.33 14.20 -11.26
CA TYR A 4 27.45 13.19 -10.21
C TYR A 4 27.38 13.81 -8.82
N GLY A 5 28.03 14.95 -8.59
CA GLY A 5 27.92 15.70 -7.32
C GLY A 5 26.48 16.15 -7.02
N VAL A 6 25.78 16.70 -8.02
CA VAL A 6 24.36 17.08 -7.86
C VAL A 6 23.48 15.86 -7.61
N ALA A 7 23.77 14.72 -8.26
CA ALA A 7 23.07 13.47 -8.04
C ALA A 7 23.22 13.00 -6.57
N LEU A 8 24.43 13.02 -6.02
CA LEU A 8 24.68 12.66 -4.61
C LEU A 8 23.91 13.53 -3.63
N LEU A 9 23.82 14.85 -3.87
CA LEU A 9 23.04 15.78 -3.04
C LEU A 9 21.52 15.58 -3.19
N SER A 10 21.06 15.06 -4.32
CA SER A 10 19.64 14.84 -4.59
C SER A 10 19.14 13.55 -3.95
N LYS A 11 19.85 12.43 -4.17
CA LYS A 11 19.57 11.13 -3.55
C LYS A 11 20.84 10.29 -3.45
N PHE A 12 21.16 9.82 -2.23
CA PHE A 12 22.40 9.07 -1.99
C PHE A 12 22.48 7.73 -2.73
N ASN A 13 21.35 7.08 -3.05
CA ASN A 13 21.34 5.85 -3.85
C ASN A 13 21.93 6.03 -5.26
N LEU A 14 22.08 7.28 -5.73
CA LEU A 14 22.77 7.61 -6.98
C LEU A 14 24.29 7.46 -6.90
N ALA A 15 24.86 7.29 -5.71
CA ALA A 15 26.28 6.95 -5.55
C ALA A 15 26.68 5.69 -6.36
N ALA A 16 25.74 4.74 -6.50
CA ALA A 16 25.95 3.54 -7.30
C ALA A 16 26.37 3.85 -8.75
N ILE A 17 25.89 4.95 -9.36
CA ILE A 17 26.21 5.27 -10.77
C ILE A 17 27.71 5.45 -11.03
N ALA A 18 28.50 5.73 -9.99
CA ALA A 18 29.95 5.78 -10.07
C ALA A 18 30.55 4.51 -10.67
N LEU A 19 30.01 3.32 -10.37
CA LEU A 19 30.53 2.07 -10.91
C LEU A 19 30.36 2.00 -12.43
N THR A 20 29.21 2.41 -12.96
CA THR A 20 28.96 2.51 -14.40
C THR A 20 29.89 3.54 -15.05
N MET A 21 30.02 4.72 -14.43
CA MET A 21 30.91 5.78 -14.91
C MET A 21 32.37 5.32 -14.97
N GLU A 22 32.90 4.74 -13.89
CA GLU A 22 34.28 4.29 -13.82
C GLU A 22 34.56 3.10 -14.73
N THR A 23 33.59 2.21 -14.92
CA THR A 23 33.71 1.14 -15.92
C THR A 23 33.88 1.72 -17.33
N ALA A 24 33.12 2.76 -17.68
CA ALA A 24 33.23 3.42 -18.98
C ALA A 24 34.57 4.16 -19.17
N VAL A 25 35.00 4.93 -18.16
CA VAL A 25 36.26 5.68 -18.18
C VAL A 25 37.46 4.73 -18.25
N THR A 26 37.47 3.71 -17.40
CA THR A 26 38.55 2.70 -17.33
C THR A 26 38.65 1.90 -18.62
N TYR A 27 37.52 1.47 -19.19
CA TYR A 27 37.51 0.75 -20.46
C TYR A 27 38.06 1.60 -21.61
N THR A 28 37.65 2.87 -21.68
CA THR A 28 38.11 3.80 -22.72
C THR A 28 39.62 4.02 -22.61
N ALA A 29 40.14 4.22 -21.41
CA ALA A 29 41.56 4.36 -21.15
C ALA A 29 42.35 3.10 -21.53
N TRP A 30 41.86 1.91 -21.15
CA TRP A 30 42.46 0.63 -21.51
C TRP A 30 42.51 0.44 -23.03
N ARG A 31 41.38 0.69 -23.72
CA ARG A 31 41.26 0.56 -25.18
C ARG A 31 42.23 1.46 -25.93
N HIS A 32 42.34 2.72 -25.54
CA HIS A 32 43.18 3.70 -26.22
C HIS A 32 44.60 3.79 -25.64
N LYS A 33 44.94 2.97 -24.63
CA LYS A 33 46.21 3.03 -23.86
C LYS A 33 46.47 4.42 -23.26
N GLN A 34 45.41 5.09 -22.83
CA GLN A 34 45.37 6.49 -22.40
C GLN A 34 45.33 6.63 -20.86
N TRP A 35 46.27 5.97 -20.16
CA TRP A 35 46.31 5.96 -18.69
C TRP A 35 46.58 7.33 -18.07
N LYS A 36 47.27 8.23 -18.78
CA LYS A 36 47.45 9.61 -18.33
C LYS A 36 46.11 10.36 -18.32
N GLN A 37 45.31 10.23 -19.39
CA GLN A 37 43.97 10.83 -19.44
C GLN A 37 43.05 10.23 -18.39
N TRP A 38 43.16 8.92 -18.11
CA TRP A 38 42.40 8.26 -17.06
C TRP A 38 42.58 8.95 -15.70
N TRP A 39 43.83 9.21 -15.30
CA TRP A 39 44.13 9.94 -14.07
C TRP A 39 43.57 11.37 -14.09
N GLN A 40 43.75 12.10 -15.19
CA GLN A 40 43.24 13.46 -15.32
C GLN A 40 41.72 13.53 -15.17
N VAL A 41 41.00 12.60 -15.82
CA VAL A 41 39.53 12.53 -15.75
C VAL A 41 39.08 12.15 -14.35
N ASN A 42 39.69 11.16 -13.70
CA ASN A 42 39.33 10.73 -12.36
C ASN A 42 39.59 11.81 -11.30
N ILE A 43 40.74 12.49 -11.37
CA ILE A 43 41.03 13.64 -10.51
C ILE A 43 39.99 14.74 -10.72
N LEU A 44 39.65 15.06 -11.97
CA LEU A 44 38.64 16.07 -12.26
C LEU A 44 37.25 15.68 -11.73
N ILE A 45 36.85 14.41 -11.91
CA ILE A 45 35.59 13.88 -11.36
C ILE A 45 35.60 14.02 -9.84
N GLY A 46 36.66 13.57 -9.17
CA GLY A 46 36.80 13.62 -7.71
C GLY A 46 36.79 15.04 -7.16
N VAL A 47 37.62 15.94 -7.70
CA VAL A 47 37.72 17.34 -7.26
C VAL A 47 36.40 18.08 -7.44
N VAL A 48 35.77 17.97 -8.62
CA VAL A 48 34.48 18.66 -8.87
C VAL A 48 33.37 18.08 -7.99
N THR A 49 33.35 16.77 -7.75
CA THR A 49 32.37 16.14 -6.86
C THR A 49 32.58 16.63 -5.43
N LEU A 50 33.82 16.56 -4.91
CA LEU A 50 34.17 17.01 -3.56
C LEU A 50 33.88 18.51 -3.36
N ALA A 51 34.17 19.35 -4.35
CA ALA A 51 33.87 20.79 -4.27
C ALA A 51 32.37 21.06 -4.13
N LEU A 52 31.51 20.25 -4.76
CA LEU A 52 30.06 20.40 -4.69
C LEU A 52 29.44 19.74 -3.45
N THR A 53 29.96 18.58 -3.03
CA THR A 53 29.30 17.72 -2.04
C THR A 53 30.08 17.57 -0.73
N GLY A 54 31.35 17.96 -0.69
CA GLY A 54 32.24 17.74 0.46
C GLY A 54 31.72 18.40 1.75
N TRP A 55 31.10 19.58 1.64
CA TRP A 55 30.47 20.25 2.77
C TRP A 55 29.32 19.43 3.39
N TRP A 56 28.56 18.70 2.55
CA TRP A 56 27.42 17.91 3.00
C TRP A 56 27.88 16.67 3.76
N PHE A 57 28.90 15.97 3.25
CA PHE A 57 29.53 14.84 3.93
C PHE A 57 30.18 15.27 5.26
N ALA A 58 30.89 16.41 5.27
CA ALA A 58 31.49 16.95 6.49
C ALA A 58 30.42 17.35 7.52
N ARG A 59 29.32 17.99 7.07
CA ARG A 59 28.18 18.32 7.93
C ARG A 59 27.58 17.06 8.56
N ASN A 60 27.32 16.02 7.77
CA ASN A 60 26.73 14.78 8.28
C ASN A 60 27.66 14.09 9.28
N GLN A 61 28.96 14.03 8.99
CA GLN A 61 29.95 13.48 9.92
C GLN A 61 29.94 14.21 11.27
N LEU A 62 29.84 15.54 11.25
CA LEU A 62 29.79 16.35 12.47
C LEU A 62 28.48 16.22 13.25
N LEU A 63 27.34 16.06 12.55
CA LEU A 63 26.01 16.00 13.17
C LEU A 63 25.58 14.60 13.60
N TYR A 64 25.91 13.59 12.81
CA TYR A 64 25.40 12.23 12.95
C TYR A 64 26.51 11.22 13.29
N GLY A 65 27.78 11.61 13.23
CA GLY A 65 28.90 10.69 13.44
C GLY A 65 29.25 9.83 12.22
N GLU A 66 28.52 9.99 11.11
CA GLU A 66 28.76 9.29 9.85
C GLU A 66 28.46 10.18 8.63
N PRO A 67 29.12 9.96 7.47
CA PRO A 67 29.12 10.95 6.39
C PRO A 67 27.86 10.92 5.49
N THR A 68 27.10 9.83 5.47
CA THR A 68 26.05 9.55 4.48
C THR A 68 24.63 9.94 4.90
N GLY A 69 24.36 10.08 6.20
CA GLY A 69 23.01 10.25 6.76
C GLY A 69 22.16 8.97 6.79
N VAL A 70 22.69 7.83 6.32
CA VAL A 70 21.90 6.59 6.11
C VAL A 70 21.58 5.92 7.43
N GLU A 71 22.52 5.84 8.37
CA GLU A 71 22.30 5.18 9.66
C GLU A 71 21.19 5.88 10.44
N ARG A 72 21.24 7.22 10.49
CA ARG A 72 20.22 8.00 11.17
C ARG A 72 18.84 7.88 10.51
N LEU A 73 18.78 7.78 9.18
CA LEU A 73 17.54 7.51 8.46
C LEU A 73 16.99 6.13 8.82
N THR A 74 17.85 5.11 8.87
CA THR A 74 17.43 3.75 9.21
C THR A 74 16.97 3.59 10.65
N GLU A 75 17.54 4.33 11.60
CA GLU A 75 17.06 4.36 12.99
C GLU A 75 15.62 4.91 13.11
N LEU A 76 15.28 5.92 12.29
CA LEU A 76 13.96 6.55 12.33
C LEU A 76 12.86 5.68 11.72
N TRP A 77 13.18 4.94 10.65
CA TRP A 77 12.19 4.13 9.92
C TRP A 77 12.20 2.65 10.32
N GLY A 78 13.19 2.21 11.10
CA GLY A 78 13.43 0.81 11.40
C GLY A 78 14.23 0.10 10.30
N VAL A 79 14.84 -1.03 10.67
CA VAL A 79 15.67 -1.87 9.78
C VAL A 79 15.18 -3.30 9.84
N ARG A 80 15.06 -3.91 8.66
CA ARG A 80 14.84 -5.35 8.49
C ARG A 80 16.19 -6.07 8.43
N ASP A 81 16.29 -7.25 9.05
CA ASP A 81 17.47 -8.11 8.87
C ASP A 81 17.48 -8.67 7.44
N PRO A 82 18.50 -8.40 6.61
CA PRO A 82 18.58 -8.90 5.24
C PRO A 82 18.51 -10.43 5.13
N SER A 83 19.00 -11.16 6.13
CA SER A 83 19.06 -12.62 6.09
C SER A 83 17.69 -13.27 6.22
N GLU A 84 16.77 -12.62 6.94
CA GLU A 84 15.41 -13.11 7.19
C GLU A 84 14.40 -12.62 6.15
N ASN A 85 14.74 -11.57 5.38
CA ASN A 85 13.80 -10.86 4.51
C ASN A 85 13.96 -11.14 3.00
N TRP A 86 14.77 -12.14 2.62
CA TRP A 86 14.98 -12.49 1.21
C TRP A 86 13.69 -12.88 0.49
N THR A 87 12.87 -13.74 1.12
CA THR A 87 11.59 -14.20 0.56
C THR A 87 10.63 -13.03 0.39
N THR A 88 10.48 -12.18 1.41
CA THR A 88 9.69 -10.95 1.38
C THR A 88 10.12 -10.04 0.23
N ALA A 89 11.42 -9.79 0.07
CA ALA A 89 11.94 -8.97 -1.02
C ALA A 89 11.58 -9.52 -2.40
N VAL A 90 11.59 -10.85 -2.59
CA VAL A 90 11.14 -11.49 -3.84
C VAL A 90 9.63 -11.34 -4.04
N TYR A 91 8.82 -11.53 -3.00
CA TYR A 91 7.36 -11.34 -3.06
C TYR A 91 6.95 -9.89 -3.36
N GLU A 92 7.77 -8.91 -2.98
CA GLU A 92 7.52 -7.49 -3.23
C GLU A 92 7.91 -7.02 -4.65
N LEU A 93 8.66 -7.82 -5.43
CA LEU A 93 9.09 -7.45 -6.81
C LEU A 93 7.94 -7.09 -7.77
N PRO A 94 6.78 -7.79 -7.78
CA PRO A 94 5.63 -7.37 -8.58
C PRO A 94 5.14 -5.96 -8.22
N TYR A 95 5.21 -5.56 -6.94
CA TYR A 95 4.86 -4.21 -6.54
C TYR A 95 5.88 -3.19 -7.07
N VAL A 96 7.19 -3.50 -7.02
CA VAL A 96 8.23 -2.66 -7.64
C VAL A 96 7.93 -2.43 -9.13
N TRP A 97 7.53 -3.49 -9.85
CA TRP A 97 7.15 -3.40 -11.26
C TRP A 97 5.96 -2.46 -11.49
N THR A 98 4.86 -2.63 -10.76
CA THR A 98 3.67 -1.79 -10.94
C THR A 98 3.93 -0.31 -10.56
N SER A 99 4.67 -0.08 -9.47
CA SER A 99 5.04 1.27 -9.02
C SER A 99 6.03 1.99 -9.95
N LEU A 100 6.86 1.25 -10.70
CA LEU A 100 7.72 1.83 -11.74
C LEU A 100 6.90 2.45 -12.88
N TRP A 101 5.76 1.85 -13.23
CA TRP A 101 4.99 2.23 -14.42
C TRP A 101 3.80 3.15 -14.16
N GLY A 102 3.05 2.95 -13.08
CA GLY A 102 1.78 3.68 -12.92
C GLY A 102 0.98 3.35 -11.68
N ARG A 103 1.64 3.09 -10.55
CA ARG A 103 0.96 3.03 -9.25
C ARG A 103 1.07 4.40 -8.59
N PHE A 104 0.03 5.21 -8.68
CA PHE A 104 0.06 6.61 -8.28
C PHE A 104 -0.34 6.81 -6.81
N GLY A 105 -0.06 8.02 -6.30
CA GLY A 105 -0.18 8.34 -4.87
C GLY A 105 0.90 7.63 -4.05
N TYR A 106 0.50 7.10 -2.90
CA TYR A 106 1.27 6.15 -2.11
C TYR A 106 0.94 4.69 -2.48
N GLY A 107 0.47 4.46 -3.72
CA GLY A 107 0.10 3.15 -4.24
C GLY A 107 -1.41 2.86 -4.26
N GLN A 108 -2.25 3.82 -3.84
CA GLN A 108 -3.70 3.64 -3.73
C GLN A 108 -4.44 3.73 -5.08
N VAL A 109 -3.80 4.29 -6.11
CA VAL A 109 -4.38 4.42 -7.45
C VAL A 109 -3.59 3.55 -8.43
N PRO A 110 -3.84 2.22 -8.46
CA PRO A 110 -3.22 1.34 -9.43
C PRO A 110 -3.93 1.43 -10.80
N LEU A 111 -3.16 1.30 -11.88
CA LEU A 111 -3.70 0.91 -13.18
C LEU A 111 -4.19 -0.56 -13.15
N PRO A 112 -5.06 -0.98 -14.09
CA PRO A 112 -5.51 -2.37 -14.18
C PRO A 112 -4.35 -3.34 -14.42
N GLN A 113 -4.47 -4.54 -13.85
CA GLN A 113 -3.45 -5.59 -13.96
C GLN A 113 -3.07 -5.91 -15.42
N ALA A 114 -4.05 -5.85 -16.34
CA ALA A 114 -3.83 -6.06 -17.76
C ALA A 114 -2.80 -5.09 -18.37
N ILE A 115 -2.75 -3.83 -17.92
CA ILE A 115 -1.76 -2.85 -18.40
C ILE A 115 -0.36 -3.26 -17.93
N TYR A 116 -0.21 -3.61 -16.66
CA TYR A 116 1.09 -4.03 -16.11
C TYR A 116 1.62 -5.30 -16.75
N SER A 117 0.76 -6.31 -16.96
CA SER A 117 1.12 -7.53 -17.66
C SER A 117 1.49 -7.25 -19.12
N SER A 118 0.77 -6.36 -19.81
CA SER A 118 1.06 -5.98 -21.19
C SER A 118 2.42 -5.29 -21.32
N LEU A 119 2.75 -4.37 -20.40
CA LEU A 119 4.06 -3.71 -20.35
C LEU A 119 5.18 -4.72 -20.08
N TRP A 120 4.91 -5.75 -19.28
CA TRP A 120 5.90 -6.78 -18.96
C TRP A 120 6.20 -7.64 -20.18
N TRP A 121 5.16 -8.13 -20.86
CA TRP A 121 5.30 -8.87 -22.12
C TRP A 121 5.92 -8.03 -23.23
N PHE A 122 5.57 -6.74 -23.32
CA PHE A 122 6.19 -5.80 -24.24
C PHE A 122 7.70 -5.66 -23.97
N ALA A 123 8.10 -5.50 -22.71
CA ALA A 123 9.51 -5.40 -22.34
C ALA A 123 10.27 -6.69 -22.67
N LEU A 124 9.70 -7.86 -22.37
CA LEU A 124 10.29 -9.14 -22.75
C LEU A 124 10.45 -9.30 -24.26
N PHE A 125 9.39 -8.99 -25.03
CA PHE A 125 9.43 -9.07 -26.49
C PHE A 125 10.50 -8.13 -27.08
N ALA A 126 10.58 -6.91 -26.56
CA ALA A 126 11.60 -5.95 -26.94
C ALA A 126 13.01 -6.49 -26.63
N LEU A 127 13.28 -6.96 -25.41
CA LEU A 127 14.57 -7.53 -25.03
C LEU A 127 14.93 -8.79 -25.84
N SER A 128 13.95 -9.62 -26.18
CA SER A 128 14.19 -10.82 -27.00
C SER A 128 14.70 -10.46 -28.39
N GLY A 129 14.39 -9.26 -28.88
CA GLY A 129 14.90 -8.71 -30.15
C GLY A 129 16.42 -8.53 -30.18
N LEU A 130 17.07 -8.50 -29.02
CA LEU A 130 18.54 -8.45 -28.92
C LEU A 130 19.21 -9.73 -29.43
N ILE A 131 18.53 -10.88 -29.36
CA ILE A 131 19.11 -12.22 -29.63
C ILE A 131 18.32 -13.00 -30.68
N LEU A 132 16.99 -13.06 -30.56
CA LEU A 132 16.13 -13.96 -31.34
C LEU A 132 16.15 -13.70 -32.86
N PRO A 133 16.14 -12.45 -33.37
CA PRO A 133 16.21 -12.20 -34.82
C PRO A 133 17.41 -12.84 -35.51
N ASP A 134 18.59 -12.84 -34.86
CA ASP A 134 19.80 -13.49 -35.38
C ASP A 134 19.70 -15.00 -35.32
N TRP A 135 19.14 -15.52 -34.23
CA TRP A 135 18.94 -16.95 -34.02
C TRP A 135 17.95 -17.55 -35.04
N LEU A 136 16.87 -16.84 -35.35
CA LEU A 136 15.86 -17.25 -36.33
C LEU A 136 16.35 -17.09 -37.79
N SER A 137 17.23 -16.12 -38.06
CA SER A 137 17.79 -15.86 -39.40
C SER A 137 18.91 -16.83 -39.81
N ARG A 138 19.15 -17.92 -39.07
CA ARG A 138 20.27 -18.87 -39.24
C ARG A 138 20.36 -19.62 -40.58
N LYS A 139 19.57 -19.25 -41.60
CA LYS A 139 19.94 -19.45 -43.01
C LYS A 139 20.45 -18.13 -43.62
N GLY A 140 21.69 -17.75 -43.30
CA GLY A 140 22.50 -16.88 -44.18
C GLY A 140 22.96 -15.51 -43.65
N ALA A 141 22.64 -15.10 -42.42
CA ALA A 141 23.22 -13.87 -41.87
C ALA A 141 24.60 -14.17 -41.24
N LYS A 142 25.68 -13.59 -41.79
CA LYS A 142 26.97 -13.50 -41.08
C LYS A 142 26.69 -12.75 -39.77
N PRO A 143 27.01 -13.31 -38.59
CA PRO A 143 26.71 -12.66 -37.34
C PRO A 143 27.48 -11.33 -37.26
N VAL A 144 26.95 -10.37 -36.48
CA VAL A 144 27.65 -9.12 -36.10
C VAL A 144 29.06 -9.41 -35.52
N THR A 145 29.32 -10.67 -35.16
CA THR A 145 30.58 -11.24 -34.69
C THR A 145 31.50 -11.80 -35.80
N ALA A 146 31.48 -11.26 -37.01
CA ALA A 146 32.52 -11.50 -38.04
C ALA A 146 33.90 -10.90 -37.66
N ALA A 147 34.03 -10.41 -36.43
CA ALA A 147 35.26 -10.05 -35.74
C ALA A 147 36.21 -11.25 -35.59
N LYS A 148 37.42 -11.13 -36.13
CA LYS A 148 38.47 -12.16 -36.05
C LYS A 148 39.09 -12.25 -34.65
N SER A 149 39.10 -11.17 -33.87
CA SER A 149 39.68 -11.10 -32.52
C SER A 149 38.61 -11.02 -31.42
N TRP A 150 38.91 -11.55 -30.23
CA TRP A 150 38.08 -11.38 -29.02
C TRP A 150 37.94 -9.90 -28.63
N GLN A 151 38.97 -9.09 -28.87
CA GLN A 151 38.95 -7.64 -28.59
C GLN A 151 37.90 -6.92 -29.45
N ASP A 152 37.80 -7.24 -30.74
CA ASP A 152 36.82 -6.66 -31.64
C ASP A 152 35.38 -6.99 -31.21
N LYS A 153 35.15 -8.23 -30.74
CA LYS A 153 33.86 -8.65 -30.17
C LYS A 153 33.53 -7.88 -28.89
N LEU A 154 34.51 -7.75 -27.99
CA LEU A 154 34.37 -6.96 -26.77
C LEU A 154 34.04 -5.50 -27.07
N HIS A 155 34.71 -4.88 -28.06
CA HIS A 155 34.45 -3.50 -28.49
C HIS A 155 33.04 -3.30 -29.04
N ALA A 156 32.53 -4.24 -29.82
CA ALA A 156 31.17 -4.19 -30.33
C ALA A 156 30.12 -4.38 -29.22
N LEU A 157 30.41 -5.20 -28.21
CA LEU A 157 29.48 -5.52 -27.13
C LEU A 157 29.53 -4.53 -25.95
N PHE A 158 30.65 -3.82 -25.77
CA PHE A 158 30.87 -3.00 -24.58
C PHE A 158 29.76 -1.98 -24.28
N PRO A 159 29.20 -1.23 -25.25
CA PRO A 159 28.09 -0.32 -24.96
C PRO A 159 26.88 -1.06 -24.37
N PHE A 160 26.52 -2.23 -24.90
CA PHE A 160 25.43 -3.05 -24.37
C PHE A 160 25.72 -3.59 -22.97
N LEU A 161 26.97 -4.01 -22.73
CA LEU A 161 27.42 -4.44 -21.41
C LEU A 161 27.34 -3.31 -20.38
N LEU A 162 27.67 -2.07 -20.79
CA LEU A 162 27.58 -0.91 -19.92
C LEU A 162 26.13 -0.55 -19.57
N LEU A 163 25.21 -0.64 -20.54
CA LEU A 163 23.78 -0.45 -20.29
C LEU A 163 23.21 -1.55 -19.39
N ALA A 164 23.60 -2.81 -19.62
CA ALA A 164 23.20 -3.94 -18.79
C ALA A 164 23.76 -3.85 -17.37
N LEU A 165 25.01 -3.40 -17.21
CA LEU A 165 25.63 -3.13 -15.91
C LEU A 165 24.82 -2.10 -15.13
N ASN A 166 24.42 -0.99 -15.77
CA ASN A 166 23.62 0.04 -15.10
C ASN A 166 22.25 -0.51 -14.62
N ILE A 167 21.59 -1.33 -15.44
CA ILE A 167 20.33 -2.00 -15.07
C ILE A 167 20.53 -2.96 -13.89
N ALA A 168 21.53 -3.83 -13.98
CA ALA A 168 21.85 -4.79 -12.92
C ALA A 168 22.19 -4.08 -11.60
N LEU A 169 22.93 -2.97 -11.68
CA LEU A 169 23.33 -2.20 -10.53
C LEU A 169 22.14 -1.56 -9.81
N PHE A 170 21.23 -0.91 -10.53
CA PHE A 170 20.04 -0.32 -9.90
C PHE A 170 18.99 -1.36 -9.51
N PHE A 171 19.00 -2.54 -10.13
CA PHE A 171 18.28 -3.69 -9.58
C PHE A 171 18.86 -4.11 -8.22
N VAL A 172 20.18 -4.21 -8.08
CA VAL A 172 20.84 -4.50 -6.79
C VAL A 172 20.53 -3.43 -5.74
N VAL A 173 20.53 -2.15 -6.11
CA VAL A 173 20.16 -1.04 -5.20
C VAL A 173 18.72 -1.21 -4.68
N ILE A 174 17.77 -1.49 -5.57
CA ILE A 174 16.38 -1.73 -5.17
C ILE A 174 16.27 -2.97 -4.31
N PHE A 175 16.88 -4.07 -4.75
CA PHE A 175 16.79 -5.34 -4.03
C PHE A 175 17.39 -5.21 -2.62
N ASN A 176 18.51 -4.51 -2.48
CA ASN A 176 19.08 -4.18 -1.17
C ASN A 176 18.13 -3.33 -0.34
N TYR A 177 17.47 -2.33 -0.93
CA TYR A 177 16.47 -1.52 -0.24
C TYR A 177 15.29 -2.36 0.27
N LEU A 178 14.78 -3.32 -0.52
CA LEU A 178 13.71 -4.24 -0.10
C LEU A 178 14.12 -5.13 1.07
N LEU A 179 15.40 -5.53 1.13
CA LEU A 179 15.93 -6.35 2.21
C LEU A 179 16.01 -5.60 3.55
N ILE A 180 16.32 -4.31 3.52
CA ILE A 180 16.61 -3.52 4.74
C ILE A 180 15.48 -2.59 5.17
N SER A 181 14.63 -2.13 4.25
CA SER A 181 13.69 -1.05 4.53
C SER A 181 12.26 -1.57 4.73
N PRO A 182 11.60 -1.24 5.85
CA PRO A 182 10.20 -1.55 6.07
C PRO A 182 9.23 -0.61 5.34
N ALA A 183 9.73 0.49 4.74
CA ALA A 183 8.91 1.50 4.08
C ALA A 183 8.29 1.04 2.74
N GLY A 184 8.49 -0.21 2.36
CA GLY A 184 7.83 -0.89 1.25
C GLY A 184 8.48 -0.68 -0.13
N PRO A 185 8.04 -1.43 -1.14
CA PRO A 185 8.68 -1.49 -2.46
C PRO A 185 8.47 -0.22 -3.30
N MET A 186 9.56 0.43 -3.70
CA MET A 186 9.52 1.67 -4.47
C MET A 186 10.25 1.57 -5.82
N GLY A 187 9.50 1.43 -6.91
CA GLY A 187 10.03 1.38 -8.28
C GLY A 187 10.84 2.62 -8.69
N ARG A 188 10.61 3.78 -8.05
CA ARG A 188 11.33 5.03 -8.32
C ARG A 188 12.85 4.96 -8.13
N PHE A 189 13.35 4.00 -7.35
CA PHE A 189 14.80 3.80 -7.23
C PHE A 189 15.44 3.21 -8.50
N PHE A 190 14.63 2.69 -9.44
CA PHE A 190 15.08 2.23 -10.75
C PHE A 190 15.22 3.35 -11.79
N PHE A 191 14.70 4.55 -11.52
CA PHE A 191 14.72 5.66 -12.49
C PHE A 191 16.09 5.94 -13.12
N PRO A 192 17.23 5.84 -12.41
CA PRO A 192 18.55 6.04 -13.01
C PRO A 192 18.94 4.99 -14.06
N ALA A 193 18.32 3.81 -14.04
CA ALA A 193 18.51 2.76 -15.04
C ALA A 193 17.50 2.81 -16.19
N LEU A 194 16.43 3.62 -16.09
CA LEU A 194 15.43 3.74 -17.15
C LEU A 194 16.00 4.13 -18.52
N PRO A 195 16.96 5.07 -18.65
CA PRO A 195 17.56 5.38 -19.94
C PRO A 195 18.27 4.18 -20.56
N SER A 196 18.99 3.40 -19.75
CA SER A 196 19.67 2.19 -20.20
C SER A 196 18.68 1.12 -20.66
N LEU A 197 17.62 0.92 -19.89
CA LEU A 197 16.55 -0.01 -20.25
C LEU A 197 15.86 0.44 -21.55
N ALA A 198 15.47 1.71 -21.65
CA ALA A 198 14.79 2.26 -22.82
C ALA A 198 15.61 2.10 -24.11
N VAL A 199 16.92 2.35 -24.06
CA VAL A 199 17.82 2.14 -25.22
C VAL A 199 17.87 0.68 -25.63
N LEU A 200 17.98 -0.25 -24.67
CA LEU A 200 18.00 -1.70 -24.97
C LEU A 200 16.66 -2.20 -25.53
N LEU A 201 15.54 -1.76 -24.95
CA LEU A 201 14.20 -2.09 -25.43
C LEU A 201 13.99 -1.58 -26.85
N PHE A 202 14.29 -0.30 -27.09
CA PHE A 202 14.11 0.31 -28.40
C PHE A 202 15.01 -0.35 -29.46
N TYR A 203 16.28 -0.62 -29.12
CA TYR A 203 17.19 -1.34 -30.00
C TYR A 203 16.63 -2.73 -30.35
N GLY A 204 16.22 -3.52 -29.36
CA GLY A 204 15.62 -4.83 -29.62
C GLY A 204 14.36 -4.77 -30.49
N LEU A 205 13.48 -3.78 -30.28
CA LEU A 205 12.31 -3.55 -31.14
C LEU A 205 12.68 -3.18 -32.58
N SER A 206 13.69 -2.34 -32.77
CA SER A 206 14.20 -2.02 -34.12
C SER A 206 14.72 -3.26 -34.85
N ARG A 207 15.37 -4.19 -34.13
CA ARG A 207 15.85 -5.45 -34.69
C ARG A 207 14.70 -6.38 -35.10
N TRP A 208 13.62 -6.41 -34.30
CA TRP A 208 12.39 -7.11 -34.66
C TRP A 208 11.73 -6.51 -35.90
N ALA A 209 11.61 -5.19 -35.96
CA ALA A 209 11.04 -4.49 -37.12
C ALA A 209 11.83 -4.80 -38.41
N ASP A 210 13.16 -4.85 -38.32
CA ASP A 210 14.01 -5.26 -39.44
C ASP A 210 13.80 -6.72 -39.85
N PHE A 211 13.74 -7.64 -38.88
CA PHE A 211 13.55 -9.07 -39.13
C PHE A 211 12.20 -9.36 -39.78
N ILE A 212 11.11 -8.86 -39.20
CA ILE A 212 9.75 -9.02 -39.74
C ILE A 212 9.68 -8.44 -41.16
N GLY A 213 10.24 -7.24 -41.35
CA GLY A 213 10.23 -6.61 -42.66
C GLY A 213 11.11 -7.33 -43.71
N ARG A 214 12.10 -8.15 -43.33
CA ARG A 214 12.85 -9.02 -44.26
C ARG A 214 11.99 -10.21 -44.70
N ILE A 215 11.23 -10.80 -43.78
CA ILE A 215 10.29 -11.90 -44.09
C ILE A 215 9.20 -11.42 -45.03
N SER A 216 8.55 -10.29 -44.74
CA SER A 216 7.48 -9.77 -45.59
C SER A 216 7.95 -9.46 -47.02
N TYR A 217 9.17 -8.95 -47.17
CA TYR A 217 9.76 -8.68 -48.49
C TYR A 217 10.06 -9.96 -49.29
N SER A 218 10.51 -11.04 -48.63
CA SER A 218 10.82 -12.30 -49.32
C SER A 218 9.54 -13.00 -49.84
N VAL A 219 8.42 -12.84 -49.12
CA VAL A 219 7.11 -13.41 -49.47
C VAL A 219 6.42 -12.63 -50.60
N PHE A 220 6.44 -11.29 -50.57
CA PHE A 220 5.72 -10.43 -51.53
C PHE A 220 6.57 -9.94 -52.72
N ARG A 221 7.68 -10.63 -53.00
CA ARG A 221 8.72 -10.25 -53.98
C ARG A 221 8.20 -9.96 -55.41
N LYS A 222 7.05 -10.52 -55.81
CA LYS A 222 6.48 -10.33 -57.16
C LYS A 222 5.63 -9.06 -57.32
N THR A 223 5.21 -8.41 -56.24
CA THR A 223 4.21 -7.32 -56.30
C THR A 223 4.76 -5.96 -55.86
N ALA A 224 5.88 -5.93 -55.11
CA ALA A 224 6.44 -4.71 -54.55
C ALA A 224 7.43 -4.01 -55.49
N HIS A 225 6.92 -3.24 -56.46
CA HIS A 225 7.74 -2.25 -57.16
C HIS A 225 8.04 -1.04 -56.24
N ARG A 226 9.33 -0.80 -55.99
CA ARG A 226 9.95 0.51 -55.71
C ARG A 226 9.30 1.41 -54.63
N LEU A 227 9.16 0.93 -53.40
CA LEU A 227 9.08 1.83 -52.24
C LEU A 227 10.26 1.55 -51.30
N PRO A 228 11.08 2.55 -50.92
CA PRO A 228 12.21 2.39 -49.99
C PRO A 228 11.70 2.26 -48.55
N LEU A 229 10.83 1.28 -48.29
CA LEU A 229 10.21 1.00 -46.99
C LEU A 229 11.23 0.58 -45.93
N THR A 230 12.48 0.30 -46.29
CA THR A 230 13.58 0.01 -45.34
C THR A 230 14.09 1.27 -44.64
N ALA A 231 14.10 2.44 -45.31
CA ALA A 231 14.63 3.68 -44.72
C ALA A 231 13.72 4.27 -43.62
N TYR A 232 12.42 3.94 -43.66
CA TYR A 232 11.42 4.51 -42.74
C TYR A 232 11.06 3.61 -41.54
N ARG A 233 11.65 2.40 -41.41
CA ARG A 233 11.28 1.47 -40.33
C ARG A 233 11.64 1.97 -38.95
N LEU A 234 12.86 2.47 -38.77
CA LEU A 234 13.33 2.99 -37.48
C LEU A 234 12.53 4.23 -37.03
N PRO A 235 12.35 5.28 -37.86
CA PRO A 235 11.53 6.43 -37.45
C PRO A 235 10.07 6.03 -37.25
N PHE A 236 9.52 5.10 -38.05
CA PHE A 236 8.15 4.60 -37.82
C PHE A 236 8.01 3.86 -36.48
N THR A 237 8.92 2.94 -36.15
CA THR A 237 8.94 2.25 -34.86
C THR A 237 9.08 3.24 -33.70
N ALA A 238 9.95 4.24 -33.84
CA ALA A 238 10.09 5.31 -32.84
C ALA A 238 8.80 6.09 -32.67
N ILE A 239 8.17 6.55 -33.77
CA ILE A 239 6.90 7.27 -33.72
C ILE A 239 5.82 6.41 -33.08
N LEU A 240 5.68 5.15 -33.50
CA LEU A 240 4.68 4.23 -32.97
C LEU A 240 4.82 4.03 -31.45
N ILE A 241 6.03 3.78 -30.95
CA ILE A 241 6.29 3.59 -29.52
C ILE A 241 6.00 4.89 -28.75
N ASN A 242 6.46 6.04 -29.24
CA ASN A 242 6.21 7.32 -28.58
C ASN A 242 4.71 7.66 -28.55
N VAL A 243 3.98 7.40 -29.63
CA VAL A 243 2.52 7.58 -29.66
C VAL A 243 1.82 6.62 -28.70
N ALA A 244 2.25 5.36 -28.61
CA ALA A 244 1.69 4.39 -27.66
C ALA A 244 1.95 4.78 -26.20
N LEU A 245 3.16 5.24 -25.86
CA LEU A 245 3.51 5.73 -24.53
C LEU A 245 2.77 7.03 -24.19
N LEU A 246 2.59 7.93 -25.16
CA LEU A 246 1.76 9.12 -24.99
C LEU A 246 0.31 8.74 -24.73
N ALA A 247 -0.25 7.80 -25.50
CA ALA A 247 -1.60 7.30 -25.28
C ALA A 247 -1.76 6.67 -23.88
N LEU A 248 -0.80 5.85 -23.44
CA LEU A 248 -0.79 5.30 -22.08
C LEU A 248 -0.76 6.41 -21.02
N THR A 249 0.04 7.46 -21.23
CA THR A 249 0.13 8.60 -20.32
C THR A 249 -1.20 9.36 -20.26
N LEU A 250 -1.86 9.58 -21.39
CA LEU A 250 -3.18 10.22 -21.45
C LEU A 250 -4.26 9.37 -20.78
N VAL A 251 -4.23 8.04 -20.97
CA VAL A 251 -5.12 7.10 -20.27
C VAL A 251 -4.89 7.16 -18.76
N ALA A 252 -3.64 7.13 -18.30
CA ALA A 252 -3.32 7.25 -16.89
C ALA A 252 -3.80 8.58 -16.30
N LEU A 253 -3.56 9.70 -17.00
CA LEU A 253 -3.91 11.04 -16.53
C LEU A 253 -5.42 11.26 -16.50
N PHE A 254 -6.12 10.98 -17.59
CA PHE A 254 -7.55 11.32 -17.73
C PHE A 254 -8.47 10.18 -17.32
N GLY A 255 -8.03 8.93 -17.43
CA GLY A 255 -8.82 7.75 -17.08
C GLY A 255 -8.72 7.34 -15.61
N TYR A 256 -7.59 7.64 -14.94
CA TYR A 256 -7.36 7.18 -13.55
C TYR A 256 -7.05 8.32 -12.59
N LEU A 257 -6.05 9.15 -12.88
CA LEU A 257 -5.64 10.23 -11.97
C LEU A 257 -6.72 11.30 -11.80
N ARG A 258 -7.25 11.84 -12.90
CA ARG A 258 -8.27 12.90 -12.84
C ARG A 258 -9.54 12.43 -12.09
N PRO A 259 -10.11 11.23 -12.35
CA PRO A 259 -11.23 10.73 -11.57
C PRO A 259 -10.89 10.45 -10.10
N ALA A 260 -9.70 9.89 -9.81
CA ALA A 260 -9.28 9.56 -8.45
C ALA A 260 -9.15 10.80 -7.54
N TYR A 261 -8.80 11.96 -8.12
CA TYR A 261 -8.69 13.25 -7.42
C TYR A 261 -9.86 14.20 -7.75
N ALA A 262 -10.95 13.70 -8.32
CA ALA A 262 -12.12 14.52 -8.58
C ALA A 262 -12.78 14.95 -7.26
N ARG A 263 -13.31 16.18 -7.25
CA ARG A 263 -14.17 16.62 -6.15
C ARG A 263 -15.41 15.72 -6.07
N PRO A 264 -16.03 15.59 -4.88
CA PRO A 264 -17.31 14.92 -4.74
C PRO A 264 -18.36 15.52 -5.67
N ALA A 265 -19.34 14.70 -6.04
CA ALA A 265 -20.41 15.14 -6.92
C ALA A 265 -21.19 16.30 -6.28
N GLY A 266 -21.41 17.37 -7.04
CA GLY A 266 -22.25 18.48 -6.60
C GLY A 266 -23.74 18.19 -6.77
N PHE A 267 -24.59 18.96 -6.09
CA PHE A 267 -26.04 18.96 -6.29
C PHE A 267 -26.63 20.38 -6.29
N THR A 268 -27.82 20.55 -6.85
CA THR A 268 -28.48 21.87 -7.00
C THR A 268 -29.46 22.15 -5.86
N ALA A 269 -29.90 23.41 -5.70
CA ALA A 269 -30.85 23.77 -4.63
C ALA A 269 -32.18 23.02 -4.76
N GLU A 270 -32.56 22.73 -5.99
CA GLU A 270 -33.82 22.11 -6.38
C GLU A 270 -33.77 20.58 -6.28
N THR A 271 -32.61 20.00 -5.99
CA THR A 271 -32.49 18.54 -5.84
C THR A 271 -33.30 18.09 -4.63
N ALA A 272 -34.24 17.18 -4.84
CA ALA A 272 -34.95 16.52 -3.74
C ALA A 272 -33.97 15.63 -2.97
N VAL A 273 -33.58 16.07 -1.78
CA VAL A 273 -32.61 15.36 -0.94
C VAL A 273 -33.31 14.24 -0.16
N PRO A 274 -32.78 12.99 -0.15
CA PRO A 274 -33.28 11.91 0.69
C PRO A 274 -33.18 12.23 2.19
N ASN A 275 -34.15 11.79 2.98
CA ASN A 275 -34.22 12.00 4.44
C ASN A 275 -33.83 13.44 4.86
N PRO A 276 -34.58 14.47 4.44
CA PRO A 276 -34.21 15.84 4.69
C PRO A 276 -34.22 16.15 6.20
N ILE A 277 -33.13 16.73 6.70
CA ILE A 277 -32.96 17.04 8.13
C ILE A 277 -32.56 18.50 8.39
N ASN A 278 -31.84 19.12 7.45
CA ASN A 278 -31.37 20.52 7.53
C ASN A 278 -30.65 20.85 8.85
N ALA A 279 -29.73 19.98 9.28
CA ALA A 279 -28.96 20.15 10.51
C ALA A 279 -27.77 21.09 10.26
N GLN A 280 -27.71 22.20 10.98
CA GLN A 280 -26.68 23.21 10.84
C GLN A 280 -25.51 22.92 11.79
N PHE A 281 -24.31 22.74 11.24
CA PHE A 281 -23.05 22.53 11.98
C PHE A 281 -22.33 23.87 12.13
N ASP A 282 -22.37 24.42 13.35
CA ASP A 282 -22.00 25.79 13.69
C ASP A 282 -22.49 26.78 12.62
N THR A 283 -21.63 27.64 12.11
CA THR A 283 -21.96 28.55 10.99
C THR A 283 -21.44 28.05 9.64
N LEU A 284 -20.84 26.86 9.61
CA LEU A 284 -19.97 26.42 8.52
C LEU A 284 -20.68 25.60 7.44
N VAL A 285 -21.48 24.62 7.83
CA VAL A 285 -22.06 23.66 6.87
C VAL A 285 -23.39 23.12 7.37
N ASN A 286 -24.32 22.89 6.45
CA ASN A 286 -25.64 22.35 6.71
C ASN A 286 -25.79 20.97 6.08
N LEU A 287 -26.18 19.97 6.87
CA LEU A 287 -26.60 18.65 6.37
C LEU A 287 -28.04 18.76 5.87
N ARG A 288 -28.21 18.87 4.56
CA ARG A 288 -29.52 18.94 3.91
C ARG A 288 -30.31 17.65 4.09
N GLY A 289 -29.64 16.50 4.01
CA GLY A 289 -30.22 15.17 4.23
C GLY A 289 -29.19 14.07 3.96
N TYR A 290 -29.64 12.83 3.98
CA TYR A 290 -28.76 11.66 3.93
C TYR A 290 -29.44 10.41 3.36
N GLU A 291 -28.64 9.45 2.94
CA GLU A 291 -29.06 8.12 2.50
C GLU A 291 -28.20 7.07 3.21
N ILE A 292 -28.84 6.03 3.74
CA ILE A 292 -28.17 4.87 4.33
C ILE A 292 -28.61 3.66 3.49
N SER A 293 -27.65 2.86 3.02
CA SER A 293 -27.92 1.78 2.07
C SER A 293 -28.73 0.62 2.65
N THR A 294 -28.69 0.44 3.97
CA THR A 294 -29.30 -0.69 4.67
C THR A 294 -29.65 -0.32 6.11
N ASP A 295 -30.69 -0.94 6.66
CA ASP A 295 -31.10 -0.88 8.07
C ASP A 295 -30.60 -2.08 8.88
N ALA A 296 -30.07 -3.11 8.22
CA ALA A 296 -29.43 -4.28 8.83
C ALA A 296 -28.08 -4.61 8.17
N VAL A 297 -27.11 -5.09 8.95
CA VAL A 297 -25.78 -5.45 8.47
C VAL A 297 -25.24 -6.65 9.24
N GLU A 298 -24.52 -7.52 8.55
CA GLU A 298 -23.81 -8.64 9.16
C GLU A 298 -22.36 -8.25 9.48
N PRO A 299 -21.70 -8.87 10.49
CA PRO A 299 -20.26 -8.71 10.70
C PRO A 299 -19.44 -8.99 9.43
N GLY A 300 -18.46 -8.15 9.14
CA GLY A 300 -17.71 -8.15 7.88
C GLY A 300 -18.42 -7.44 6.72
N GLY A 301 -19.63 -6.93 6.95
CA GLY A 301 -20.41 -6.15 6.00
C GLY A 301 -20.02 -4.67 5.92
N PHE A 302 -20.67 -3.96 5.02
CA PHE A 302 -20.48 -2.52 4.82
C PHE A 302 -21.80 -1.77 4.85
N ILE A 303 -21.78 -0.57 5.44
CA ILE A 303 -22.86 0.40 5.39
C ILE A 303 -22.42 1.54 4.48
N ASP A 304 -23.10 1.73 3.35
CA ASP A 304 -22.86 2.84 2.43
C ASP A 304 -23.75 4.03 2.83
N ILE A 305 -23.11 5.18 3.04
CA ILE A 305 -23.72 6.39 3.60
C ILE A 305 -23.46 7.54 2.63
N LYS A 306 -24.52 8.24 2.23
CA LYS A 306 -24.40 9.49 1.48
C LYS A 306 -24.90 10.65 2.31
N LEU A 307 -24.13 11.73 2.37
CA LEU A 307 -24.46 12.94 3.13
C LEU A 307 -24.50 14.13 2.16
N TYR A 308 -25.59 14.88 2.18
CA TYR A 308 -25.80 16.00 1.27
C TYR A 308 -25.50 17.30 2.01
N TRP A 309 -24.33 17.87 1.74
CA TRP A 309 -23.81 19.04 2.44
C TRP A 309 -24.02 20.32 1.64
N GLU A 310 -24.38 21.40 2.33
CA GLU A 310 -24.33 22.76 1.80
C GLU A 310 -23.46 23.64 2.71
N VAL A 311 -22.42 24.24 2.15
CA VAL A 311 -21.52 25.12 2.88
C VAL A 311 -22.19 26.48 3.10
N THR A 312 -22.32 26.88 4.35
CA THR A 312 -22.97 28.13 4.77
C THR A 312 -21.98 29.19 5.24
N GLY A 313 -20.74 28.80 5.57
CA GLY A 313 -19.69 29.69 6.05
C GLY A 313 -18.31 29.18 5.67
N LYS A 314 -17.34 30.11 5.57
CA LYS A 314 -15.96 29.76 5.21
C LYS A 314 -15.22 29.18 6.42
N PRO A 315 -14.79 27.90 6.40
CA PRO A 315 -14.09 27.31 7.53
C PRO A 315 -12.71 27.97 7.74
N PRO A 316 -12.28 28.22 8.99
CA PRO A 316 -10.96 28.80 9.28
C PRO A 316 -9.80 27.82 9.02
N GLY A 317 -10.09 26.54 8.76
CA GLY A 317 -9.10 25.49 8.55
C GLY A 317 -9.73 24.18 8.09
N ASN A 318 -8.96 23.10 8.21
CA ASN A 318 -9.41 21.76 7.88
C ASN A 318 -10.13 21.11 9.07
N TYR A 319 -11.32 20.58 8.80
CA TYR A 319 -12.09 19.76 9.71
C TYR A 319 -12.13 18.32 9.17
N LEU A 320 -12.21 17.36 10.08
CA LEU A 320 -12.42 15.96 9.77
C LEU A 320 -13.89 15.63 10.00
N LEU A 321 -14.47 14.94 9.03
CA LEU A 321 -15.76 14.28 9.15
C LEU A 321 -15.53 12.95 9.87
N PHE A 322 -16.32 12.70 10.91
CA PHE A 322 -16.42 11.37 11.48
C PHE A 322 -17.78 10.75 11.17
N VAL A 323 -17.75 9.44 10.95
CA VAL A 323 -18.92 8.58 10.81
C VAL A 323 -18.74 7.41 11.76
N HIS A 324 -19.55 7.37 12.81
CA HIS A 324 -19.42 6.46 13.94
C HIS A 324 -20.66 5.59 14.04
N LEU A 325 -20.46 4.29 14.21
CA LEU A 325 -21.51 3.33 14.55
C LEU A 325 -21.23 2.86 15.97
N SER A 326 -22.13 3.19 16.91
CA SER A 326 -21.96 2.83 18.32
C SER A 326 -23.24 2.20 18.88
N ASP A 327 -23.08 1.13 19.63
CA ASP A 327 -24.15 0.44 20.36
C ASP A 327 -24.31 1.06 21.77
N GLU A 328 -25.04 0.39 22.66
CA GLU A 328 -25.22 0.84 24.04
C GLU A 328 -23.93 0.77 24.88
N VAL A 329 -22.97 -0.06 24.49
CA VAL A 329 -21.72 -0.34 25.22
C VAL A 329 -20.63 0.63 24.78
N GLY A 330 -20.50 0.88 23.48
CA GLY A 330 -19.51 1.79 22.93
C GLY A 330 -19.40 1.75 21.41
N MET A 331 -18.23 2.13 20.90
CA MET A 331 -17.98 2.15 19.46
C MET A 331 -17.99 0.72 18.89
N VAL A 332 -18.67 0.51 17.77
CA VAL A 332 -18.62 -0.75 16.99
C VAL A 332 -17.70 -0.56 15.80
N ALA A 333 -17.94 0.49 15.02
CA ALA A 333 -17.16 0.84 13.84
C ALA A 333 -17.03 2.36 13.71
N GLN A 334 -15.91 2.83 13.16
CA GLN A 334 -15.70 4.25 12.94
C GLN A 334 -14.92 4.52 11.66
N ARG A 335 -15.17 5.70 11.08
CA ARG A 335 -14.38 6.23 9.97
C ARG A 335 -14.26 7.74 10.09
N ASP A 336 -13.02 8.20 10.24
CA ASP A 336 -12.67 9.60 10.36
C ASP A 336 -11.84 9.99 9.13
N THR A 337 -12.25 11.03 8.42
CA THR A 337 -11.63 11.39 7.14
C THR A 337 -11.84 12.86 6.78
N HIS A 338 -10.94 13.39 5.94
CA HIS A 338 -11.18 14.69 5.33
C HIS A 338 -12.37 14.60 4.36
N PRO A 339 -13.18 15.67 4.24
CA PRO A 339 -14.29 15.68 3.31
C PRO A 339 -13.89 15.35 1.87
N GLY A 340 -14.76 14.63 1.17
CA GLY A 340 -14.51 14.03 -0.12
C GLY A 340 -13.45 12.93 -0.10
N LEU A 341 -13.32 12.21 1.02
CA LEU A 341 -12.24 11.23 1.28
C LEU A 341 -10.83 11.81 1.05
N GLY A 342 -10.67 13.12 1.33
CA GLY A 342 -9.43 13.87 1.12
C GLY A 342 -9.36 14.68 -0.19
N ASN A 343 -10.32 14.53 -1.11
CA ASN A 343 -10.33 15.27 -2.37
C ASN A 343 -11.01 16.64 -2.30
N PHE A 344 -11.74 16.93 -1.22
CA PHE A 344 -12.38 18.23 -1.03
C PHE A 344 -12.34 18.70 0.43
N PRO A 345 -11.13 18.85 1.00
CA PRO A 345 -10.96 19.28 2.39
C PRO A 345 -11.62 20.63 2.66
N SER A 346 -12.09 20.85 3.88
CA SER A 346 -12.93 22.01 4.23
C SER A 346 -12.26 23.37 4.06
N SER A 347 -10.93 23.45 4.04
CA SER A 347 -10.21 24.68 3.69
C SER A 347 -10.44 25.14 2.25
N LEU A 348 -10.94 24.27 1.36
CA LEU A 348 -11.28 24.59 -0.03
C LEU A 348 -12.75 24.95 -0.23
N TRP A 349 -13.57 24.89 0.82
CA TRP A 349 -14.98 25.19 0.74
C TRP A 349 -15.22 26.69 0.53
N GLU A 350 -16.11 27.01 -0.40
CA GLU A 350 -16.68 28.34 -0.57
C GLU A 350 -18.17 28.33 -0.20
N VAL A 351 -18.67 29.46 0.28
CA VAL A 351 -20.07 29.59 0.68
C VAL A 351 -20.98 29.32 -0.53
N GLY A 352 -21.98 28.45 -0.33
CA GLY A 352 -22.89 27.99 -1.37
C GLY A 352 -22.43 26.72 -2.09
N ASP A 353 -21.22 26.20 -1.82
CA ASP A 353 -20.82 24.88 -2.30
C ASP A 353 -21.81 23.81 -1.80
N ARG A 354 -22.26 22.96 -2.72
CA ARG A 354 -23.14 21.82 -2.43
C ARG A 354 -22.52 20.56 -2.97
N PHE A 355 -22.34 19.56 -2.11
CA PHE A 355 -21.69 18.31 -2.49
C PHE A 355 -22.23 17.10 -1.73
N VAL A 356 -22.14 15.94 -2.37
CA VAL A 356 -22.53 14.66 -1.82
C VAL A 356 -21.28 13.94 -1.33
N GLU A 357 -21.17 13.79 -0.02
CA GLU A 357 -20.16 12.94 0.59
C GLU A 357 -20.60 11.48 0.48
N SER A 358 -19.67 10.57 0.16
CA SER A 358 -19.94 9.13 0.09
C SER A 358 -18.96 8.39 0.99
N VAL A 359 -19.46 7.88 2.11
CA VAL A 359 -18.67 7.16 3.11
C VAL A 359 -19.12 5.70 3.14
N ARG A 360 -18.16 4.79 3.02
CA ARG A 360 -18.37 3.37 3.26
C ARG A 360 -17.82 3.00 4.63
N LEU A 361 -18.69 2.59 5.55
CA LEU A 361 -18.32 2.19 6.91
C LEU A 361 -18.27 0.66 6.99
N TYR A 362 -17.13 0.12 7.40
CA TYR A 362 -16.92 -1.32 7.56
C TYR A 362 -17.32 -1.76 8.97
N VAL A 363 -18.13 -2.80 9.10
CA VAL A 363 -18.47 -3.40 10.40
C VAL A 363 -17.55 -4.59 10.64
N PRO A 364 -16.71 -4.60 11.69
CA PRO A 364 -15.76 -5.68 11.94
C PRO A 364 -16.42 -7.06 12.03
N GLU A 365 -15.72 -8.11 11.59
CA GLU A 365 -16.14 -9.51 11.72
C GLU A 365 -16.35 -9.92 13.18
N THR A 366 -15.68 -9.22 14.10
CA THR A 366 -15.80 -9.43 15.55
C THR A 366 -16.90 -8.60 16.19
N ALA A 367 -17.74 -7.88 15.42
CA ALA A 367 -18.88 -7.16 15.97
C ALA A 367 -19.83 -8.12 16.74
N TYR A 368 -20.39 -7.64 17.85
CA TYR A 368 -21.29 -8.44 18.67
C TYR A 368 -22.68 -8.50 18.04
N THR A 369 -23.35 -9.64 18.15
CA THR A 369 -24.64 -9.93 17.51
C THR A 369 -25.54 -10.84 18.37
N PRO A 370 -26.87 -10.71 18.27
CA PRO A 370 -27.59 -9.60 17.64
C PRO A 370 -27.38 -8.31 18.45
N ASP A 371 -27.35 -7.17 17.78
CA ASP A 371 -27.22 -5.85 18.42
C ASP A 371 -27.93 -4.75 17.63
N THR A 372 -28.21 -3.62 18.27
CA THR A 372 -28.69 -2.40 17.60
C THR A 372 -27.72 -1.27 17.85
N ALA A 373 -27.13 -0.74 16.78
CA ALA A 373 -26.21 0.39 16.86
C ALA A 373 -26.80 1.64 16.23
N THR A 374 -26.40 2.80 16.73
CA THR A 374 -26.79 4.10 16.18
C THR A 374 -25.67 4.66 15.32
N LEU A 375 -26.00 5.05 14.09
CA LEU A 375 -25.09 5.75 13.19
C LEU A 375 -25.10 7.25 13.49
N ARG A 376 -23.92 7.80 13.76
CA ARG A 376 -23.70 9.21 14.07
C ARG A 376 -22.69 9.85 13.14
N VAL A 377 -22.87 11.14 12.86
CA VAL A 377 -21.94 11.92 12.07
C VAL A 377 -21.63 13.26 12.74
N GLY A 378 -20.43 13.77 12.49
CA GLY A 378 -20.08 15.11 12.89
C GLY A 378 -18.72 15.56 12.41
N PHE A 379 -18.34 16.76 12.83
CA PHE A 379 -17.10 17.39 12.41
C PHE A 379 -16.25 17.76 13.63
N TYR A 380 -14.94 17.64 13.49
CA TYR A 380 -14.00 18.12 14.50
C TYR A 380 -12.76 18.75 13.87
N ALA A 381 -12.17 19.71 14.59
CA ALA A 381 -10.89 20.30 14.23
C ALA A 381 -9.76 19.47 14.87
N PRO A 382 -8.90 18.78 14.10
CA PRO A 382 -7.86 17.91 14.66
C PRO A 382 -6.85 18.68 15.52
N ASP A 383 -6.47 19.89 15.11
CA ASP A 383 -5.45 20.69 15.81
C ASP A 383 -5.98 21.38 17.07
N ALA A 384 -7.29 21.65 17.12
CA ALA A 384 -7.91 22.45 18.17
C ALA A 384 -8.76 21.60 19.14
N GLY A 385 -8.97 20.32 18.84
CA GLY A 385 -9.62 19.35 19.73
C GLY A 385 -11.11 19.59 20.01
N TYR A 386 -11.76 20.52 19.29
CA TYR A 386 -13.20 20.77 19.45
C TYR A 386 -14.01 20.18 18.30
N ARG A 387 -15.24 19.78 18.63
CA ARG A 387 -16.27 19.33 17.68
C ARG A 387 -17.21 20.48 17.34
N LEU A 388 -17.72 20.51 16.12
CA LEU A 388 -18.71 21.52 15.71
C LEU A 388 -20.04 21.24 16.43
N GLY A 389 -20.64 22.30 16.98
CA GLY A 389 -22.00 22.22 17.52
C GLY A 389 -23.01 22.03 16.39
N ILE A 390 -24.10 21.35 16.70
CA ILE A 390 -25.15 21.00 15.75
C ILE A 390 -26.45 21.63 16.23
N SER A 391 -27.18 22.26 15.32
CA SER A 391 -28.48 22.85 15.60
C SER A 391 -29.51 22.42 14.56
N GLY A 392 -30.75 22.25 15.02
CA GLY A 392 -31.90 22.00 14.17
C GLY A 392 -32.32 23.25 13.39
N PRO A 393 -33.26 23.11 12.43
CA PRO A 393 -33.77 24.22 11.63
C PRO A 393 -34.44 25.34 12.45
N ASP A 394 -34.92 25.00 13.65
CA ASP A 394 -35.53 25.89 14.64
C ASP A 394 -34.50 26.55 15.58
N GLY A 395 -33.22 26.25 15.41
CA GLY A 395 -32.12 26.74 16.25
C GLY A 395 -31.90 25.93 17.53
N THR A 396 -32.66 24.85 17.74
CA THR A 396 -32.49 23.98 18.91
C THR A 396 -31.15 23.24 18.83
N GLY A 397 -30.34 23.27 19.88
CA GLY A 397 -29.06 22.55 19.92
C GLY A 397 -29.25 21.03 20.00
N TRP A 398 -28.55 20.28 19.15
CA TRP A 398 -28.58 18.82 19.04
C TRP A 398 -27.27 18.14 19.48
N GLY A 399 -26.36 18.88 20.12
CA GLY A 399 -25.05 18.38 20.55
C GLY A 399 -23.98 18.56 19.49
N ASP A 400 -23.02 17.63 19.42
CA ASP A 400 -21.86 17.66 18.51
C ASP A 400 -21.68 16.37 17.68
N ALA A 401 -22.63 15.44 17.81
CA ALA A 401 -22.70 14.20 17.06
C ALA A 401 -24.17 13.90 16.70
N LEU A 402 -24.52 14.08 15.42
CA LEU A 402 -25.88 13.92 14.94
C LEU A 402 -26.18 12.45 14.68
N ALA A 403 -27.20 11.90 15.34
CA ALA A 403 -27.74 10.58 15.03
C ALA A 403 -28.54 10.62 13.72
N LEU A 404 -28.14 9.79 12.75
CA LEU A 404 -28.83 9.65 11.48
C LEU A 404 -29.89 8.55 11.52
N GLY A 405 -29.65 7.47 12.27
CA GLY A 405 -30.56 6.35 12.37
C GLY A 405 -29.95 5.18 13.12
N THR A 406 -30.75 4.13 13.30
CA THR A 406 -30.30 2.87 13.89
C THR A 406 -30.07 1.82 12.79
N VAL A 407 -29.09 0.95 13.01
CA VAL A 407 -28.76 -0.18 12.16
C VAL A 407 -28.72 -1.43 13.02
N GLN A 408 -29.43 -2.47 12.60
CA GLN A 408 -29.39 -3.79 13.23
C GLN A 408 -28.10 -4.50 12.82
N ILE A 409 -27.37 -5.05 13.79
CA ILE A 409 -26.21 -5.91 13.53
C ILE A 409 -26.68 -7.35 13.71
N GLU A 410 -26.91 -8.02 12.59
CA GLU A 410 -27.51 -9.35 12.57
C GLU A 410 -26.43 -10.45 12.64
N PRO A 411 -26.71 -11.57 13.32
CA PRO A 411 -25.82 -12.72 13.29
C PRO A 411 -25.64 -13.25 11.86
N LEU A 412 -24.45 -13.77 11.55
CA LEU A 412 -24.20 -14.43 10.27
C LEU A 412 -25.23 -15.56 10.00
N PRO A 413 -25.91 -15.56 8.85
CA PRO A 413 -26.95 -16.55 8.54
C PRO A 413 -26.45 -17.99 8.64
N GLY A 414 -27.17 -18.82 9.38
CA GLY A 414 -26.84 -20.24 9.55
C GLY A 414 -25.65 -20.50 10.48
N SER A 415 -25.18 -19.50 11.24
CA SER A 415 -24.16 -19.71 12.25
C SER A 415 -24.65 -20.61 13.38
N THR A 416 -23.81 -21.57 13.78
CA THR A 416 -24.07 -22.46 14.92
C THR A 416 -23.61 -21.82 16.23
N TYR A 417 -22.66 -20.90 16.18
CA TYR A 417 -21.99 -20.30 17.34
C TYR A 417 -22.34 -18.81 17.47
N PRO A 418 -22.47 -18.29 18.71
CA PRO A 418 -22.59 -16.85 18.94
C PRO A 418 -21.37 -16.09 18.39
N ASN A 419 -21.62 -14.90 17.84
CA ASN A 419 -20.60 -14.01 17.28
C ASN A 419 -19.60 -14.77 16.40
N ALA A 420 -20.13 -15.54 15.45
CA ALA A 420 -19.37 -16.51 14.69
C ALA A 420 -18.12 -15.90 14.03
N GLN A 421 -17.04 -16.68 14.05
CA GLN A 421 -15.71 -16.31 13.59
C GLN A 421 -15.16 -17.37 12.62
N ASN A 422 -14.16 -16.96 11.83
CA ASN A 422 -13.36 -17.86 10.99
C ASN A 422 -11.86 -17.54 11.15
N GLN A 423 -11.42 -17.32 12.39
CA GLN A 423 -10.04 -16.89 12.65
C GLN A 423 -9.13 -18.12 12.76
N ASN A 424 -8.20 -18.24 11.81
CA ASN A 424 -7.33 -19.40 11.65
C ASN A 424 -5.95 -19.13 12.26
N PHE A 425 -5.58 -19.90 13.27
CA PHE A 425 -4.27 -19.85 13.93
C PHE A 425 -3.35 -20.92 13.35
N ASN A 426 -2.36 -20.49 12.56
CA ASN A 426 -1.32 -21.32 11.93
C ASN A 426 -1.83 -22.56 11.16
N ASP A 427 -3.04 -22.55 10.60
CA ASP A 427 -3.68 -23.71 9.94
C ASP A 427 -3.87 -24.93 10.86
N GLU A 428 -3.72 -24.76 12.17
CA GLU A 428 -3.85 -25.83 13.18
C GLU A 428 -5.18 -25.74 13.93
N VAL A 429 -5.58 -24.54 14.32
CA VAL A 429 -6.74 -24.29 15.19
C VAL A 429 -7.54 -23.10 14.66
N ARG A 430 -8.86 -23.21 14.65
CA ARG A 430 -9.77 -22.15 14.24
C ARG A 430 -10.68 -21.72 15.37
N LEU A 431 -10.83 -20.42 15.57
CA LEU A 431 -11.88 -19.85 16.41
C LEU A 431 -13.17 -19.76 15.59
N LEU A 432 -14.24 -20.40 16.07
CA LEU A 432 -15.55 -20.50 15.44
C LEU A 432 -16.55 -19.46 15.92
N GLY A 433 -16.31 -18.86 17.09
CA GLY A 433 -17.20 -17.87 17.68
C GLY A 433 -16.81 -17.54 19.12
N TYR A 434 -17.52 -16.59 19.72
CA TYR A 434 -17.30 -16.20 21.11
C TYR A 434 -18.58 -15.69 21.76
N ALA A 435 -18.64 -15.71 23.09
CA ALA A 435 -19.73 -15.14 23.86
C ALA A 435 -19.21 -14.50 25.16
N TYR A 436 -19.97 -13.55 25.68
CA TYR A 436 -19.74 -12.97 27.00
C TYR A 436 -20.89 -13.30 27.94
N SER A 437 -20.60 -13.46 29.23
CA SER A 437 -21.67 -13.57 30.24
C SER A 437 -22.56 -12.31 30.25
N GLN A 438 -21.93 -11.15 30.11
CA GLN A 438 -22.58 -9.84 29.93
C GLN A 438 -21.60 -8.88 29.26
N ARG A 439 -22.11 -7.90 28.50
CA ARG A 439 -21.27 -6.85 27.89
C ARG A 439 -21.16 -5.60 28.74
N ASP A 440 -22.14 -5.36 29.59
CA ASP A 440 -22.14 -4.27 30.55
C ASP A 440 -21.98 -4.87 31.94
N VAL A 441 -20.80 -4.69 32.54
CA VAL A 441 -20.37 -5.40 33.74
C VAL A 441 -20.26 -4.40 34.88
N THR A 442 -20.90 -4.69 36.01
CA THR A 442 -20.67 -3.93 37.23
C THR A 442 -19.26 -4.20 37.76
N ARG A 443 -18.54 -3.14 38.09
CA ARG A 443 -17.15 -3.22 38.57
C ARG A 443 -17.00 -4.20 39.73
N GLY A 444 -16.10 -5.16 39.56
CA GLY A 444 -15.82 -6.21 40.54
C GLY A 444 -16.61 -7.50 40.34
N GLU A 445 -17.62 -7.51 39.45
CA GLU A 445 -18.30 -8.75 39.04
C GLU A 445 -17.47 -9.53 38.01
N PRO A 446 -17.48 -10.87 38.04
CA PRO A 446 -16.73 -11.66 37.07
C PRO A 446 -17.31 -11.50 35.66
N LEU A 447 -16.44 -11.24 34.68
CA LEU A 447 -16.77 -11.32 33.26
C LEU A 447 -16.28 -12.67 32.71
N THR A 448 -17.18 -13.53 32.26
CA THR A 448 -16.81 -14.79 31.60
C THR A 448 -16.77 -14.58 30.08
N VAL A 449 -15.64 -14.89 29.47
CA VAL A 449 -15.44 -14.95 28.03
C VAL A 449 -15.41 -16.42 27.59
N THR A 450 -16.39 -16.83 26.78
CA THR A 450 -16.48 -18.18 26.23
C THR A 450 -16.01 -18.16 24.79
N LEU A 451 -15.07 -19.03 24.43
CA LEU A 451 -14.50 -19.15 23.09
C LEU A 451 -14.77 -20.55 22.54
N TYR A 452 -15.25 -20.62 21.30
CA TYR A 452 -15.58 -21.86 20.61
C TYR A 452 -14.58 -22.12 19.50
N TRP A 453 -14.09 -23.35 19.41
CA TRP A 453 -12.95 -23.65 18.57
C TRP A 453 -13.08 -24.99 17.84
N GLU A 454 -12.32 -25.13 16.75
CA GLU A 454 -12.13 -26.35 15.96
C GLU A 454 -10.63 -26.62 15.78
N ALA A 455 -10.21 -27.87 16.00
CA ALA A 455 -8.90 -28.32 15.57
C ALA A 455 -8.92 -28.68 14.06
N LEU A 456 -8.17 -27.97 13.24
CA LEU A 456 -8.06 -28.22 11.79
C LEU A 456 -7.13 -29.40 11.47
N GLN A 457 -6.21 -29.70 12.39
CA GLN A 457 -5.23 -30.78 12.31
C GLN A 457 -5.08 -31.49 13.66
N ASP A 458 -4.30 -32.57 13.71
CA ASP A 458 -3.93 -33.21 14.98
C ASP A 458 -2.90 -32.32 15.69
N VAL A 459 -3.34 -31.63 16.75
CA VAL A 459 -2.52 -30.65 17.47
C VAL A 459 -1.74 -31.36 18.57
N THR A 460 -0.41 -31.38 18.41
CA THR A 460 0.52 -31.92 19.41
C THR A 460 1.15 -30.83 20.29
N THR A 461 1.07 -29.57 19.84
CA THR A 461 1.56 -28.39 20.55
C THR A 461 0.64 -28.05 21.72
N ASN A 462 1.20 -27.86 22.91
CA ASN A 462 0.41 -27.47 24.07
C ASN A 462 0.15 -25.97 24.06
N TYR A 463 -1.05 -25.55 23.66
CA TYR A 463 -1.41 -24.14 23.61
C TYR A 463 -2.02 -23.61 24.92
N GLN A 464 -1.84 -22.32 25.15
CA GLN A 464 -2.49 -21.52 26.18
C GLN A 464 -3.34 -20.47 25.49
N VAL A 465 -4.62 -20.39 25.84
CA VAL A 465 -5.46 -19.29 25.39
C VAL A 465 -5.32 -18.15 26.39
N GLU A 466 -4.73 -17.05 25.97
CA GLU A 466 -4.65 -15.82 26.74
C GLU A 466 -5.81 -14.89 26.36
N VAL A 467 -6.58 -14.48 27.37
CA VAL A 467 -7.65 -13.48 27.23
C VAL A 467 -7.31 -12.29 28.13
N HIS A 468 -7.26 -11.11 27.55
CA HIS A 468 -6.91 -9.87 28.24
C HIS A 468 -8.00 -8.81 28.09
N LEU A 469 -8.29 -8.11 29.19
CA LEU A 469 -9.06 -6.87 29.18
C LEU A 469 -8.10 -5.69 28.95
N ARG A 470 -8.30 -4.91 27.88
CA ARG A 470 -7.41 -3.81 27.48
C ARG A 470 -8.20 -2.55 27.10
N GLU A 471 -7.63 -1.37 27.32
CA GLU A 471 -8.20 -0.12 26.79
C GLU A 471 -7.94 0.02 25.29
N GLU A 472 -8.63 0.96 24.64
CA GLU A 472 -8.30 1.36 23.27
C GLU A 472 -6.83 1.78 23.16
N PRO A 473 -6.18 1.56 22.00
CA PRO A 473 -4.76 1.79 21.86
C PRO A 473 -4.39 3.27 22.04
N GLY A 474 -3.46 3.52 22.98
CA GLY A 474 -2.53 4.67 22.97
C GLY A 474 -1.14 4.23 22.50
N GLU A 475 -0.05 4.86 22.98
CA GLU A 475 1.34 4.44 22.67
C GLU A 475 1.69 3.03 23.18
N SER A 476 0.92 2.47 24.13
CA SER A 476 1.09 1.08 24.60
C SER A 476 -0.21 0.50 25.14
N TRP A 477 -0.32 -0.83 25.10
CA TRP A 477 -1.48 -1.57 25.59
C TRP A 477 -1.33 -1.89 27.08
N ASN A 478 -2.24 -1.41 27.92
CA ASN A 478 -2.33 -1.83 29.32
C ASN A 478 -3.24 -3.06 29.44
N THR A 479 -2.72 -4.13 30.05
CA THR A 479 -3.51 -5.31 30.39
C THR A 479 -4.02 -5.18 31.81
N PHE A 480 -5.33 -5.12 31.98
CA PHE A 480 -5.95 -4.88 33.29
C PHE A 480 -6.40 -6.16 33.99
N ALA A 481 -6.73 -7.20 33.22
CA ALA A 481 -7.10 -8.51 33.73
C ALA A 481 -6.64 -9.60 32.77
N ARG A 482 -6.31 -10.78 33.33
CA ARG A 482 -5.90 -11.98 32.59
C ARG A 482 -6.62 -13.19 33.15
N ALA A 483 -7.22 -13.99 32.29
CA ALA A 483 -7.86 -15.24 32.70
C ALA A 483 -6.81 -16.34 33.00
N LYS A 484 -7.19 -17.32 33.83
CA LYS A 484 -6.34 -18.49 34.10
C LYS A 484 -6.19 -19.32 32.82
N VAL A 485 -4.94 -19.63 32.47
CA VAL A 485 -4.58 -20.47 31.34
C VAL A 485 -5.18 -21.88 31.50
N GLN A 486 -5.89 -22.35 30.46
CA GLN A 486 -6.30 -23.75 30.34
C GLN A 486 -5.40 -24.44 29.31
N PRO A 487 -4.65 -25.51 29.68
CA PRO A 487 -3.84 -26.27 28.74
C PRO A 487 -4.74 -27.08 27.80
N THR A 488 -4.33 -27.21 26.54
CA THR A 488 -5.22 -27.58 25.44
C THR A 488 -4.86 -28.87 24.71
N THR A 489 -4.13 -29.80 25.34
CA THR A 489 -3.66 -31.00 24.62
C THR A 489 -4.02 -32.33 25.26
N PRO A 490 -4.24 -33.37 24.41
CA PRO A 490 -4.18 -33.36 22.92
C PRO A 490 -5.55 -33.10 22.23
N TRP A 491 -5.56 -32.32 21.14
CA TRP A 491 -6.73 -32.15 20.25
C TRP A 491 -6.56 -32.92 18.94
N ARG A 492 -7.64 -33.57 18.50
CA ARG A 492 -7.66 -34.30 17.22
C ARG A 492 -8.33 -33.49 16.13
N LYS A 493 -7.92 -33.70 14.88
CA LYS A 493 -8.54 -33.06 13.72
C LYS A 493 -10.07 -33.22 13.72
N GLY A 494 -10.79 -32.12 13.52
CA GLY A 494 -12.24 -32.02 13.52
C GLY A 494 -12.88 -32.00 14.91
N GLN A 495 -12.09 -32.05 15.99
CA GLN A 495 -12.61 -31.93 17.34
C GLN A 495 -13.02 -30.48 17.63
N LEU A 496 -14.24 -30.33 18.17
CA LEU A 496 -14.78 -29.07 18.66
C LEU A 496 -14.56 -28.96 20.16
N PHE A 497 -14.22 -27.78 20.65
CA PHE A 497 -14.06 -27.54 22.09
C PHE A 497 -14.41 -26.10 22.47
N THR A 498 -14.75 -25.94 23.74
CA THR A 498 -15.15 -24.68 24.35
C THR A 498 -14.22 -24.37 25.51
N THR A 499 -13.71 -23.14 25.57
CA THR A 499 -12.90 -22.65 26.68
C THR A 499 -13.57 -21.46 27.35
N GLU A 500 -13.61 -21.45 28.68
CA GLU A 500 -14.19 -20.37 29.47
C GLU A 500 -13.12 -19.64 30.27
N HIS A 501 -13.13 -18.32 30.18
CA HIS A 501 -12.10 -17.43 30.71
C HIS A 501 -12.73 -16.38 31.59
N VAL A 502 -12.50 -16.45 32.90
CA VAL A 502 -13.05 -15.47 33.85
C VAL A 502 -12.04 -14.34 34.05
N LEU A 503 -12.48 -13.11 33.76
CA LEU A 503 -11.73 -11.88 33.97
C LEU A 503 -12.23 -11.17 35.23
N GLU A 504 -11.28 -10.73 36.07
CA GLU A 504 -11.56 -9.88 37.22
C GLU A 504 -11.76 -8.43 36.75
N THR A 505 -12.92 -7.84 37.03
CA THR A 505 -13.29 -6.51 36.53
C THR A 505 -13.20 -5.42 37.60
N ALA A 506 -12.35 -5.61 38.61
CA ALA A 506 -12.04 -4.59 39.63
C ALA A 506 -11.17 -3.44 39.08
N VAL A 507 -11.45 -3.02 37.85
CA VAL A 507 -10.71 -2.04 37.04
C VAL A 507 -11.52 -0.73 37.00
N PRO A 508 -10.93 0.41 36.60
CA PRO A 508 -11.68 1.66 36.47
C PRO A 508 -12.90 1.52 35.54
N PRO A 509 -13.99 2.27 35.76
CA PRO A 509 -15.10 2.32 34.82
C PRO A 509 -14.65 2.89 33.47
N ASN A 510 -14.82 2.11 32.41
CA ASN A 510 -14.50 2.49 31.05
C ASN A 510 -15.08 1.46 30.06
N THR A 511 -14.91 1.72 28.77
CA THR A 511 -15.09 0.70 27.73
C THR A 511 -13.75 0.04 27.41
N TYR A 512 -13.73 -1.28 27.36
CA TYR A 512 -12.55 -2.10 27.15
C TYR A 512 -12.73 -3.03 25.95
N LEU A 513 -11.63 -3.37 25.29
CA LEU A 513 -11.52 -4.42 24.28
C LEU A 513 -11.09 -5.74 24.93
N ILE A 514 -11.60 -6.84 24.39
CA ILE A 514 -11.16 -8.19 24.75
C ILE A 514 -10.14 -8.66 23.71
N HIS A 515 -8.92 -8.87 24.16
CA HIS A 515 -7.82 -9.34 23.33
C HIS A 515 -7.61 -10.84 23.57
N VAL A 516 -7.61 -11.62 22.49
CA VAL A 516 -7.39 -13.07 22.51
C VAL A 516 -6.11 -13.41 21.77
N ALA A 517 -5.28 -14.25 22.36
CA ALA A 517 -4.11 -14.83 21.72
C ALA A 517 -3.99 -16.32 22.04
N LEU A 518 -3.52 -17.10 21.08
CA LEU A 518 -3.16 -18.50 21.27
C LEU A 518 -1.63 -18.55 21.43
N ILE A 519 -1.13 -18.99 22.59
CA ILE A 519 0.29 -18.99 22.93
C ILE A 519 0.80 -20.43 22.98
N ASP A 520 1.93 -20.72 22.33
CA ASP A 520 2.61 -22.01 22.55
C ASP A 520 3.24 -22.02 23.95
N SER A 521 2.82 -22.98 24.80
CA SER A 521 3.30 -23.08 26.19
C SER A 521 4.81 -23.30 26.31
N SER A 522 5.43 -23.89 25.29
CA SER A 522 6.84 -24.27 25.30
C SER A 522 7.75 -23.11 24.92
N THR A 523 7.35 -22.33 23.91
CA THR A 523 8.12 -21.21 23.37
C THR A 523 7.68 -19.86 23.93
N ASN A 524 6.47 -19.79 24.51
CA ASN A 524 5.80 -18.57 24.96
C ASN A 524 5.58 -17.53 23.84
N VAL A 525 5.43 -18.01 22.60
CA VAL A 525 5.23 -17.18 21.40
C VAL A 525 3.75 -17.23 20.97
N PRO A 526 3.11 -16.08 20.69
CA PRO A 526 1.76 -16.05 20.12
C PRO A 526 1.74 -16.63 18.71
N GLN A 527 0.73 -17.44 18.43
CA GLN A 527 0.50 -18.02 17.11
C GLN A 527 -0.08 -16.99 16.16
N ASN A 528 0.30 -17.09 14.89
CA ASN A 528 -0.15 -16.17 13.86
C ASN A 528 -1.56 -16.52 13.42
N ILE A 529 -2.39 -15.50 13.27
CA ILE A 529 -3.63 -15.55 12.52
C ILE A 529 -3.26 -15.44 11.04
N VAL A 530 -3.69 -16.41 10.26
CA VAL A 530 -3.37 -16.52 8.83
C VAL A 530 -4.61 -16.39 7.97
N ALA A 531 -4.48 -15.66 6.87
CA ALA A 531 -5.52 -15.57 5.84
C ALA A 531 -5.63 -16.87 5.04
N GLU A 532 -6.69 -17.03 4.24
CA GLU A 532 -6.92 -18.22 3.40
C GLU A 532 -5.81 -18.48 2.37
N ASP A 533 -5.09 -17.44 1.94
CA ASP A 533 -3.95 -17.52 1.01
C ASP A 533 -2.59 -17.70 1.75
N GLY A 534 -2.61 -17.85 3.07
CA GLY A 534 -1.47 -18.15 3.93
C GLY A 534 -0.63 -16.94 4.35
N HIS A 535 -1.02 -15.71 4.02
CA HIS A 535 -0.31 -14.54 4.56
C HIS A 535 -0.67 -14.28 6.03
N TRP A 536 0.28 -13.72 6.76
CA TRP A 536 0.12 -13.35 8.16
C TRP A 536 -0.77 -12.11 8.29
N LEU A 537 -1.85 -12.21 9.06
CA LEU A 537 -2.76 -11.11 9.37
C LEU A 537 -2.35 -10.37 10.64
N ASP A 538 -2.30 -11.09 11.76
CA ASP A 538 -1.94 -10.58 13.08
C ASP A 538 -1.54 -11.78 13.97
N ASN A 539 -1.12 -11.58 15.21
CA ASN A 539 -0.94 -12.64 16.22
C ASN A 539 -1.83 -12.40 17.46
N HIS A 540 -2.83 -11.54 17.29
CA HIS A 540 -3.79 -11.09 18.28
C HIS A 540 -5.17 -10.96 17.63
N LEU A 541 -6.23 -11.30 18.35
CA LEU A 541 -7.60 -11.03 17.91
C LEU A 541 -8.28 -10.06 18.88
N LEU A 542 -8.83 -8.96 18.35
CA LEU A 542 -9.64 -8.00 19.09
C LEU A 542 -11.13 -8.33 18.92
N LEU A 543 -11.77 -8.76 19.99
CA LEU A 543 -13.20 -9.02 20.05
C LEU A 543 -14.00 -7.75 20.41
N ALA A 544 -15.34 -7.84 20.38
CA ALA A 544 -16.21 -6.71 20.69
C ALA A 544 -15.96 -6.12 22.08
N ARG A 545 -16.30 -4.84 22.22
CA ARG A 545 -16.12 -4.08 23.45
C ARG A 545 -17.05 -4.56 24.57
N VAL A 546 -16.56 -4.41 25.80
CA VAL A 546 -17.32 -4.53 27.06
C VAL A 546 -17.22 -3.23 27.86
N ARG A 547 -18.27 -2.84 28.56
CA ARG A 547 -18.30 -1.68 29.45
C ARG A 547 -18.18 -2.17 30.89
N ILE A 548 -17.28 -1.55 31.64
CA ILE A 548 -17.23 -1.66 33.10
C ILE A 548 -17.82 -0.38 33.68
N GLN A 549 -18.81 -0.50 34.55
CA GLN A 549 -19.48 0.64 35.20
C GLN A 549 -19.41 0.52 36.72
N ASP A 550 -19.47 1.66 37.41
CA ASP A 550 -19.63 1.65 38.87
C ASP A 550 -21.02 1.08 39.25
N PRO A 551 -21.16 0.52 40.47
CA PRO A 551 -22.41 -0.11 40.94
C PRO A 551 -23.63 0.80 41.05
#